data_AF-A0AAV2GLM3-F1
#
_entry.id   AF-A0AAV2GLM3-F1
#
_cell.length_a   1.000
_cell.length_b   1.000
_cell.length_c   1.000
_cell.angle_alpha   90.00
_cell.angle_beta   90.00
_cell.angle_gamma   90.00
#
_symmetry.space_group_name_H-M   'P 1'
#
loop_
_entity.id
_entity.type
_entity.pdbx_description
1 polymer ?
#
loop_
_entity_poly.entity_id
_entity_poly.type
_entity_poly.pdbx_seq_one_letter_code
_entity_poly.pdbx_strand_id
1 'polypeptide(L)'
;MKELLQQRFLPRDYTQNLYRQLLDYQQGNHSISDYTKEFLRLKARCNIQEDGDLQVARYIRGLNSEIREQIGVQIFMSLMDAREMAARAEARLTPQPPRLTYPRRNYRDTPLPQATEAAPP
;
A
#
# COMPACT_ATOMS: atom_id res chain seq x y z
N MET A 1 39.35 -0.82 4.85
CA MET A 1 38.69 -0.75 6.18
C MET A 1 37.30 -1.40 6.18
N LYS A 2 36.38 -0.99 5.29
CA LYS A 2 34.98 -1.48 5.26
C LYS A 2 34.87 -3.01 5.08
N GLU A 3 35.62 -3.59 4.15
CA GLU A 3 35.62 -5.04 3.91
C GLU A 3 36.18 -5.85 5.09
N LEU A 4 37.25 -5.36 5.73
CA LEU A 4 37.84 -5.99 6.92
C LEU A 4 36.86 -5.99 8.11
N LEU A 5 36.09 -4.90 8.28
CA LEU A 5 35.03 -4.85 9.29
C LEU A 5 33.87 -5.79 8.94
N GLN A 6 33.47 -5.87 7.67
CA GLN A 6 32.44 -6.81 7.23
C GLN A 6 32.85 -8.27 7.49
N GLN A 7 34.07 -8.66 7.13
CA GLN A 7 34.56 -10.02 7.38
C GLN A 7 34.64 -10.39 8.86
N ARG A 8 34.86 -9.42 9.74
CA ARG A 8 35.03 -9.65 11.18
C ARG A 8 33.70 -9.65 11.95
N PHE A 9 32.72 -8.86 11.51
CA PHE A 9 31.49 -8.62 12.26
C PHE A 9 30.22 -9.12 11.58
N LEU A 10 30.26 -9.45 10.29
CA LEU A 10 29.10 -10.02 9.59
C LEU A 10 29.30 -11.53 9.40
N PRO A 11 28.21 -12.32 9.55
CA PRO A 11 28.20 -13.71 9.11
C PRO A 11 28.60 -13.85 7.65
N ARG A 12 29.26 -14.97 7.31
CA ARG A 12 29.73 -15.24 5.93
C ARG A 12 28.60 -15.28 4.90
N ASP A 13 27.39 -15.62 5.35
CA ASP A 13 26.17 -15.72 4.55
C ASP A 13 25.31 -14.45 4.57
N TYR A 14 25.76 -13.37 5.25
CA TYR A 14 24.99 -12.13 5.39
C TYR A 14 24.48 -11.58 4.05
N THR A 15 25.35 -11.49 3.05
CA THR A 15 25.00 -10.95 1.72
C THR A 15 23.98 -11.85 1.01
N GLN A 16 24.14 -13.18 1.10
CA GLN A 16 23.18 -14.11 0.52
C GLN A 16 21.82 -14.01 1.20
N ASN A 17 21.79 -13.87 2.52
CA ASN A 17 20.55 -13.70 3.27
C ASN A 17 19.83 -12.39 2.92
N LEU A 18 20.56 -11.29 2.70
CA LEU A 18 19.97 -10.05 2.19
C LEU A 18 19.33 -10.25 0.82
N TYR A 19 20.00 -10.93 -0.10
CA TYR A 19 19.43 -11.21 -1.42
C TYR A 19 18.21 -12.11 -1.35
N ARG A 20 18.23 -13.17 -0.52
CA ARG A 20 17.05 -14.01 -0.27
C ARG A 20 15.90 -13.18 0.28
N GLN A 21 16.15 -12.33 1.28
CA GLN A 21 15.14 -11.44 1.84
C GLN A 21 14.51 -10.56 0.78
N LEU A 22 15.28 -10.02 -0.18
CA LEU A 22 14.74 -9.22 -1.28
C LEU A 22 13.99 -10.05 -2.33
N LEU A 23 14.52 -11.22 -2.70
CA LEU A 23 13.98 -12.08 -3.76
C LEU A 23 12.68 -12.80 -3.35
N ASP A 24 12.58 -13.15 -2.07
CA ASP A 24 11.44 -13.86 -1.50
C ASP A 24 10.46 -12.89 -0.81
N TYR A 25 10.67 -11.57 -0.93
CA TYR A 25 9.81 -10.58 -0.32
C TYR A 25 8.43 -10.57 -0.98
N GLN A 26 7.39 -10.83 -0.18
CA GLN A 26 6.00 -10.86 -0.59
C GLN A 26 5.18 -9.83 0.21
N GLN A 27 4.14 -9.28 -0.41
CA GLN A 27 3.23 -8.32 0.20
C GLN A 27 2.50 -8.90 1.42
N GLY A 28 2.05 -10.16 1.34
CA GLY A 28 1.22 -10.76 2.37
C GLY A 28 -0.02 -9.91 2.66
N ASN A 29 -0.22 -9.57 3.94
CA ASN A 29 -1.36 -8.76 4.40
C ASN A 29 -1.03 -7.26 4.53
N HIS A 30 0.14 -6.83 4.06
CA HIS A 30 0.55 -5.43 4.13
C HIS A 30 -0.13 -4.60 3.04
N SER A 31 -0.35 -3.32 3.35
CA SER A 31 -0.82 -2.37 2.34
C SER A 31 0.22 -2.20 1.23
N ILE A 32 -0.20 -1.78 0.03
CA ILE A 32 0.73 -1.47 -1.07
C ILE A 32 1.75 -0.41 -0.67
N SER A 33 1.35 0.55 0.16
CA SER A 33 2.25 1.58 0.69
C SER A 33 3.35 0.97 1.55
N ASP A 34 2.99 0.13 2.52
CA ASP A 34 3.94 -0.51 3.44
C ASP A 34 4.85 -1.49 2.69
N TYR A 35 4.28 -2.28 1.78
CA TYR A 35 5.02 -3.19 0.91
C TYR A 35 6.07 -2.45 0.09
N THR A 36 5.71 -1.34 -0.54
CA THR A 36 6.65 -0.56 -1.35
C THR A 36 7.77 0.02 -0.51
N LYS A 37 7.44 0.54 0.68
CA LYS A 37 8.42 1.11 1.60
C LYS A 37 9.48 0.07 2.01
N GLU A 38 9.04 -1.11 2.42
CA GLU A 38 9.95 -2.18 2.83
C GLU A 38 10.72 -2.79 1.65
N PHE A 39 10.10 -2.92 0.47
CA PHE A 39 10.78 -3.34 -0.75
C PHE A 39 11.96 -2.41 -1.10
N LEU A 40 11.73 -1.08 -1.09
CA LEU A 40 12.79 -0.09 -1.34
C LEU A 40 13.87 -0.11 -0.25
N ARG A 41 13.48 -0.32 1.00
CA ARG A 41 14.43 -0.47 2.12
C ARG A 41 15.32 -1.70 1.95
N LEU A 42 14.77 -2.84 1.58
CA LEU A 42 15.53 -4.07 1.30
C LEU A 42 16.46 -3.87 0.10
N LYS A 43 15.99 -3.25 -0.98
CA LYS A 43 16.83 -2.91 -2.14
C LYS A 43 18.01 -2.02 -1.73
N ALA A 44 17.78 -0.98 -0.94
CA ALA A 44 18.83 -0.10 -0.44
C ALA A 44 19.85 -0.85 0.44
N ARG A 45 19.41 -1.78 1.30
CA ARG A 45 20.31 -2.61 2.12
C ARG A 45 21.19 -3.54 1.28
N CYS A 46 20.66 -4.03 0.16
CA CYS A 46 21.40 -4.90 -0.75
C CYS A 46 22.40 -4.13 -1.64
N ASN A 47 22.26 -2.80 -1.75
CA ASN A 47 23.09 -1.91 -2.59
C ASN A 47 23.25 -2.42 -4.04
N ILE A 48 22.17 -2.98 -4.61
CA ILE A 48 22.14 -3.51 -5.98
C ILE A 48 21.70 -2.41 -6.94
N GLN A 49 22.47 -2.21 -7.99
CA GLN A 49 22.01 -1.53 -9.20
C GLN A 49 21.28 -2.56 -10.05
N GLU A 50 19.98 -2.35 -10.20
CA GLU A 50 19.10 -3.28 -10.89
C GLU A 50 18.47 -2.57 -12.08
N ASP A 51 18.33 -3.31 -13.17
CA ASP A 51 17.58 -2.87 -14.33
C ASP A 51 16.11 -2.55 -13.98
N GLY A 52 15.55 -1.56 -14.67
CA GLY A 52 14.18 -1.10 -14.40
C GLY A 52 13.15 -2.21 -14.58
N ASP A 53 13.26 -3.00 -15.64
CA ASP A 53 12.31 -4.06 -15.96
C ASP A 53 12.40 -5.19 -14.94
N LEU A 54 13.63 -5.55 -14.53
CA LEU A 54 13.84 -6.57 -13.50
C LEU A 54 13.28 -6.14 -12.14
N GLN A 55 13.45 -4.86 -11.78
CA GLN A 55 12.90 -4.31 -10.54
C GLN A 55 11.37 -4.38 -10.54
N VAL A 56 10.75 -3.99 -11.66
CA VAL A 56 9.30 -4.01 -11.84
C VAL A 56 8.76 -5.44 -11.80
N ALA A 57 9.40 -6.38 -12.51
CA ALA A 57 9.02 -7.79 -12.49
C ALA A 57 9.09 -8.38 -11.08
N ARG A 58 10.13 -8.06 -10.30
CA ARG A 58 10.23 -8.51 -8.91
C ARG A 58 9.13 -7.92 -8.03
N TYR A 59 8.88 -6.61 -8.16
CA TYR A 59 7.84 -5.93 -7.39
C TYR A 59 6.46 -6.57 -7.66
N ILE A 60 6.11 -6.75 -8.93
CA ILE A 60 4.84 -7.37 -9.33
C ILE A 60 4.77 -8.82 -8.85
N ARG A 61 5.85 -9.60 -8.95
CA ARG A 61 5.89 -10.99 -8.46
C ARG A 61 5.56 -11.10 -6.96
N GLY A 62 5.97 -10.11 -6.17
CA GLY A 62 5.73 -10.08 -4.72
C GLY A 62 4.34 -9.56 -4.31
N LEU A 63 3.57 -8.96 -5.21
CA LEU A 63 2.20 -8.52 -4.92
C LEU A 63 1.26 -9.70 -4.63
N ASN A 64 0.22 -9.44 -3.84
CA ASN A 64 -0.84 -10.40 -3.57
C ASN A 64 -1.53 -10.84 -4.89
N SER A 65 -1.88 -12.13 -5.00
CA SER A 65 -2.56 -12.70 -6.17
C SER A 65 -3.80 -11.92 -6.58
N GLU A 66 -4.63 -11.46 -5.64
CA GLU A 66 -5.85 -10.71 -5.94
C GLU A 66 -5.51 -9.36 -6.63
N ILE A 67 -4.47 -8.68 -6.16
CA ILE A 67 -4.02 -7.42 -6.74
C ILE A 67 -3.39 -7.66 -8.11
N ARG A 68 -2.58 -8.71 -8.28
CA ARG A 68 -2.01 -9.07 -9.58
C ARG A 68 -3.08 -9.40 -10.61
N GLU A 69 -4.13 -10.11 -10.20
CA GLU A 69 -5.26 -10.44 -11.06
C GLU A 69 -6.02 -9.18 -11.50
N GLN A 70 -6.24 -8.22 -10.59
CA GLN A 70 -6.86 -6.93 -10.91
C GLN A 70 -6.01 -6.07 -11.87
N ILE A 71 -4.68 -6.14 -11.76
CA ILE A 71 -3.77 -5.41 -12.65
C ILE A 71 -3.70 -6.08 -14.04
N GLY A 72 -3.78 -7.41 -14.10
CA GLY A 72 -3.73 -8.17 -15.34
C GLY A 72 -2.37 -8.14 -16.05
N VAL A 73 -2.38 -8.35 -17.36
CA VAL A 73 -1.17 -8.46 -18.21
C VAL A 73 -0.79 -7.08 -18.75
N GLN A 74 -0.39 -6.17 -17.87
CA GLN A 74 0.07 -4.84 -18.24
C GLN A 74 1.60 -4.74 -18.21
N ILE A 75 2.17 -4.08 -19.22
CA ILE A 75 3.59 -3.75 -19.26
C ILE A 75 3.80 -2.44 -18.51
N PHE A 76 4.74 -2.44 -17.58
CA PHE A 76 5.08 -1.31 -16.73
C PHE A 76 6.48 -0.83 -17.05
N MET A 77 6.62 0.46 -17.36
CA MET A 77 7.90 1.07 -17.73
C MET A 77 8.69 1.54 -16.50
N SER A 78 8.02 1.66 -15.34
CA SER A 78 8.65 2.08 -14.11
C SER A 78 8.01 1.45 -12.87
N LEU A 79 8.77 1.41 -11.78
CA LEU A 79 8.25 0.99 -10.47
C LEU A 79 7.12 1.92 -9.99
N MET A 80 7.17 3.21 -10.34
CA MET A 80 6.13 4.16 -9.94
C MET A 80 4.79 3.80 -10.58
N ASP A 81 4.78 3.44 -11.86
CA ASP A 81 3.57 3.03 -12.58
C ASP A 81 2.98 1.75 -11.99
N ALA A 82 3.84 0.76 -11.72
CA ALA A 82 3.43 -0.50 -11.09
C ALA A 82 2.82 -0.27 -9.69
N ARG A 83 3.44 0.60 -8.88
CA ARG A 83 2.94 0.98 -7.56
C ARG A 83 1.58 1.68 -7.63
N GLU A 84 1.39 2.61 -8.56
CA GLU A 84 0.13 3.34 -8.69
C GLU A 84 -1.01 2.40 -9.10
N MET A 85 -0.77 1.52 -10.07
CA MET A 85 -1.77 0.55 -10.50
C MET A 85 -2.09 -0.45 -9.38
N ALA A 86 -1.09 -0.91 -8.63
CA ALA A 86 -1.31 -1.76 -7.47
C ALA A 86 -2.14 -1.07 -6.37
N ALA A 87 -1.87 0.21 -6.09
CA ALA A 87 -2.66 0.98 -5.12
C ALA A 87 -4.11 1.17 -5.56
N ARG A 88 -4.35 1.40 -6.87
CA ARG A 88 -5.71 1.49 -7.44
C ARG A 88 -6.44 0.15 -7.34
N ALA A 89 -5.75 -0.96 -7.57
CA ALA A 89 -6.31 -2.30 -7.41
C ALA A 89 -6.65 -2.61 -5.95
N GLU A 90 -5.75 -2.31 -5.02
CA GLU A 90 -5.99 -2.44 -3.57
C GLU A 90 -7.26 -1.68 -3.13
N ALA A 91 -7.43 -0.44 -3.56
CA ALA A 91 -8.60 0.37 -3.23
C ALA A 91 -9.94 -0.21 -3.74
N ARG A 92 -9.92 -1.03 -4.80
CA ARG A 92 -11.12 -1.72 -5.31
C ARG A 92 -11.45 -2.98 -4.52
N LEU A 93 -10.42 -3.63 -3.96
CA LEU A 93 -10.55 -4.84 -3.16
C LEU A 93 -10.90 -4.54 -1.70
N THR A 94 -10.46 -3.39 -1.18
CA THR A 94 -10.87 -2.94 0.16
C THR A 94 -12.38 -2.70 0.17
N PRO A 95 -13.15 -3.39 1.03
CA PRO A 95 -14.57 -3.14 1.18
C PRO A 95 -14.76 -1.68 1.57
N GLN A 96 -15.49 -0.92 0.73
CA GLN A 96 -15.93 0.41 1.15
C GLN A 96 -16.77 0.22 2.42
N PRO A 97 -16.45 0.90 3.54
CA PRO A 97 -17.42 0.96 4.64
C PRO A 97 -18.73 1.49 4.05
N PRO A 98 -19.89 0.96 4.46
CA PRO A 98 -21.16 1.41 3.92
C PRO A 98 -21.18 2.92 4.00
N ARG A 99 -21.29 3.58 2.83
CA ARG A 99 -21.45 5.03 2.78
C ARG A 99 -22.61 5.33 3.71
N LEU A 100 -22.35 6.04 4.82
CA LEU A 100 -23.39 6.49 5.73
C LEU A 100 -24.31 7.40 4.91
N THR A 101 -25.34 6.82 4.30
CA THR A 101 -26.47 7.54 3.76
C THR A 101 -27.22 8.06 4.96
N TYR A 102 -26.79 9.19 5.50
CA TYR A 102 -27.60 9.95 6.43
C TYR A 102 -28.91 10.25 5.70
N PRO A 103 -30.08 9.78 6.19
CA PRO A 103 -31.33 10.15 5.57
C PRO A 103 -31.44 11.68 5.62
N ARG A 104 -31.64 12.28 4.45
CA ARG A 104 -31.95 13.72 4.31
C ARG A 104 -33.18 14.00 5.18
N ARG A 105 -32.97 14.64 6.33
CA ARG A 105 -34.08 15.07 7.20
C ARG A 105 -34.80 16.21 6.49
N ASN A 106 -35.98 15.92 5.93
CA ASN A 106 -36.82 16.93 5.30
C ASN A 106 -37.42 17.81 6.41
N TYR A 107 -36.91 19.03 6.54
CA TYR A 107 -37.42 20.06 7.47
C TYR A 107 -38.83 20.57 7.13
N ARG A 108 -39.48 20.02 6.09
CA ARG A 108 -40.80 20.46 5.62
C ARG A 108 -41.97 19.98 6.48
N ASP A 109 -41.78 18.96 7.31
CA ASP A 109 -42.87 18.37 8.12
C ASP A 109 -42.74 18.65 9.62
N THR A 110 -41.89 19.59 10.03
CA THR A 110 -41.84 20.03 11.44
C THR A 110 -42.92 21.10 11.65
N PRO A 111 -43.98 20.85 12.43
CA PRO A 111 -44.91 21.92 12.80
C PRO A 111 -44.14 22.95 13.63
N LEU A 112 -44.20 24.22 13.23
CA LEU A 112 -43.72 25.32 14.05
C LEU A 112 -44.44 25.26 15.41
N PRO A 113 -43.72 25.30 16.56
CA PRO A 113 -44.39 25.45 17.83
C PRO A 113 -45.18 26.76 17.81
N GLN A 114 -46.49 26.67 17.97
CA GLN A 114 -47.34 27.85 18.10
C GLN A 114 -46.89 28.62 19.34
N ALA A 115 -46.54 29.89 19.15
CA ALA A 115 -46.22 30.79 20.24
C ALA A 115 -47.48 30.91 21.12
N THR A 116 -47.49 30.24 22.26
CA THR A 116 -48.44 30.52 23.33
C THR A 116 -48.14 31.90 23.87
N GLU A 117 -48.94 32.85 23.41
CA GLU A 117 -49.22 34.13 24.01
C GLU A 117 -49.68 33.91 25.46
N ALA A 118 -48.85 34.31 26.43
CA ALA A 118 -49.27 34.51 27.81
C ALA A 118 -48.45 35.65 28.41
N ALA A 119 -49.14 36.77 28.63
CA ALA A 119 -48.64 38.04 29.13
C ALA A 119 -48.07 37.94 30.57
N PRO A 120 -47.13 38.81 30.96
CA PRO A 120 -46.58 38.83 32.31
C PRO A 120 -47.51 39.57 33.30
N PRO A 121 -47.55 39.19 34.58
CA PRO A 121 -48.00 40.05 35.67
C PRO A 121 -46.94 41.09 36.07
#